data_AF-A0A9D4M0N8-F1
#
_entry.id   AF-A0A9D4M0N8-F1
#
_cell.length_a   1.000
_cell.length_b   1.000
_cell.length_c   1.000
_cell.angle_alpha   90.00
_cell.angle_beta   90.00
_cell.angle_gamma   90.00
#
_symmetry.space_group_name_H-M   'P 1'
#
loop_
_entity.id
_entity.type
_entity.pdbx_description
1 polymer ?
#
loop_
_entity_poly.entity_id
_entity_poly.type
_entity_poly.pdbx_seq_one_letter_code
_entity_poly.pdbx_strand_id
1 'polypeptide(L)'
;MHFSTEKLKIQQVFSKPSAYVIILSRNNTIGPEGYTLSVDENVIRLEASDAVGMFYAVQSLRSIIDGASGANIRAMTVHDAPRYRWRGRHLDGRFENFSYD
;
A
#
# COMPACT_ATOMS: atom_id res chain seq x y z
N MET A 1 -57.37 -8.44 18.82
CA MET A 1 -56.18 -7.58 18.64
C MET A 1 -54.99 -8.50 18.38
N HIS A 2 -54.58 -8.69 17.13
CA HIS A 2 -53.44 -9.53 16.75
C HIS A 2 -52.44 -8.61 16.06
N PHE A 3 -51.36 -8.26 16.75
CA PHE A 3 -50.33 -7.37 16.22
C PHE A 3 -49.33 -8.15 15.36
N SER A 4 -49.10 -7.58 14.18
CA SER A 4 -48.26 -8.05 13.08
C SER A 4 -46.80 -8.31 13.50
N THR A 5 -46.27 -9.46 13.12
CA THR A 5 -44.83 -9.77 13.24
C THR A 5 -44.14 -9.33 11.95
N GLU A 6 -43.87 -8.04 11.80
CA GLU A 6 -42.91 -7.60 10.79
C GLU A 6 -41.50 -7.96 11.27
N LYS A 7 -40.89 -8.93 10.60
CA LYS A 7 -39.49 -9.28 10.77
C LYS A 7 -38.63 -8.07 10.41
N LEU A 8 -38.10 -7.40 11.43
CA LEU A 8 -37.07 -6.38 11.28
C LEU A 8 -35.84 -7.02 10.62
N LYS A 9 -35.58 -6.63 9.36
CA LYS A 9 -34.30 -6.88 8.70
C LYS A 9 -33.24 -6.05 9.41
N ILE A 10 -32.48 -6.70 10.30
CA ILE A 10 -31.24 -6.14 10.81
C ILE A 10 -30.28 -6.08 9.63
N GLN A 11 -30.22 -4.93 8.96
CA GLN A 11 -29.08 -4.62 8.10
C GLN A 11 -27.91 -4.38 9.05
N GLN A 12 -27.04 -5.38 9.15
CA GLN A 12 -25.77 -5.25 9.82
C GLN A 12 -24.96 -4.22 9.04
N VAL A 13 -25.07 -2.95 9.45
CA VAL A 13 -24.17 -1.90 9.00
C VAL A 13 -22.82 -2.26 9.60
N PHE A 14 -21.97 -2.93 8.80
CA PHE A 14 -20.57 -3.12 9.15
C PHE A 14 -19.97 -1.73 9.27
N SER A 15 -19.86 -1.24 10.50
CA SER A 15 -19.11 -0.04 10.82
C SER A 15 -17.69 -0.24 10.29
N LYS A 16 -17.27 0.65 9.39
CA LYS A 16 -15.92 0.69 8.84
C LYS A 16 -14.93 0.67 10.02
N PRO A 17 -14.10 -0.36 10.19
CA PRO A 17 -13.17 -0.40 11.31
C PRO A 17 -12.27 0.83 11.22
N SER A 18 -12.12 1.50 12.35
CA SER A 18 -11.43 2.79 12.48
C SER A 18 -9.91 2.71 12.32
N ALA A 19 -9.36 1.52 12.05
CA ALA A 19 -7.94 1.27 11.91
C ALA A 19 -7.66 0.44 10.65
N TYR A 20 -6.80 0.97 9.77
CA TYR A 20 -6.21 0.20 8.69
C TYR A 20 -5.09 -0.67 9.27
N VAL A 21 -5.10 -1.96 8.95
CA VAL A 21 -4.03 -2.88 9.32
C VAL A 21 -3.06 -2.99 8.16
N ILE A 22 -1.78 -2.73 8.40
CA ILE A 22 -0.71 -2.94 7.43
C ILE A 22 0.03 -4.23 7.79
N ILE A 23 0.06 -5.17 6.87
CA ILE A 23 0.73 -6.46 7.02
C ILE A 23 1.96 -6.47 6.12
N LEU A 24 3.11 -6.73 6.72
CA LEU A 24 4.38 -6.93 6.02
C LEU A 24 4.70 -8.42 6.02
N SER A 25 4.74 -9.05 4.86
CA SER A 25 5.08 -10.47 4.71
C SER A 25 6.26 -10.65 3.78
N ARG A 26 7.10 -11.65 4.08
CA ARG A 26 8.15 -12.09 3.16
C ARG A 26 7.56 -13.10 2.19
N ASN A 27 7.75 -12.88 0.90
CA ASN A 27 7.35 -13.81 -0.16
C ASN A 27 8.54 -14.12 -1.08
N ASN A 28 9.10 -15.31 -0.95
CA ASN A 28 10.29 -15.73 -1.69
C ASN A 28 10.02 -16.07 -3.16
N THR A 29 8.76 -16.07 -3.61
CA THR A 29 8.45 -16.27 -5.04
C THR A 29 8.60 -14.99 -5.85
N ILE A 30 8.67 -13.83 -5.18
CA ILE A 30 8.85 -12.53 -5.82
C ILE A 30 10.33 -12.34 -6.15
N GLY A 31 10.63 -11.88 -7.37
CA GLY A 31 12.00 -11.58 -7.79
C GLY A 31 12.70 -10.53 -6.91
N PRO A 32 14.03 -10.40 -7.02
CA PRO A 32 14.79 -9.42 -6.24
C PRO A 32 14.29 -8.00 -6.52
N GLU A 33 14.25 -7.15 -5.48
CA GLU A 33 13.72 -5.79 -5.52
C GLU A 33 12.23 -5.67 -5.94
N GLY A 34 11.55 -6.78 -6.17
CA GLY A 34 10.13 -6.81 -6.54
C GLY A 34 9.22 -6.80 -5.32
N TYR A 35 7.99 -6.33 -5.52
CA TYR A 35 6.96 -6.34 -4.47
C TYR A 35 5.56 -6.57 -5.02
N THR A 36 4.67 -7.00 -4.12
CA THR A 36 3.22 -7.01 -4.32
C THR A 36 2.57 -6.16 -3.24
N LEU A 37 1.70 -5.23 -3.64
CA LEU A 37 0.91 -4.40 -2.75
C LEU A 37 -0.57 -4.69 -3.02
N SER A 38 -1.31 -5.13 -2.02
CA SER A 38 -2.76 -5.31 -2.11
C SER A 38 -3.47 -4.42 -1.10
N VAL A 39 -4.41 -3.61 -1.55
CA VAL A 39 -5.31 -2.80 -0.71
C VAL A 39 -6.69 -3.41 -0.76
N ASP A 40 -7.16 -3.88 0.39
CA ASP A 40 -8.55 -4.24 0.64
C ASP A 40 -9.24 -3.15 1.47
N GLU A 41 -10.51 -3.35 1.80
CA GLU A 41 -11.32 -2.38 2.56
C GLU A 41 -10.67 -1.93 3.87
N ASN A 42 -10.01 -2.85 4.59
CA ASN A 42 -9.47 -2.61 5.93
C ASN A 42 -8.03 -3.10 6.12
N VAL A 43 -7.46 -3.75 5.11
CA VAL A 43 -6.13 -4.39 5.20
C VAL A 43 -5.30 -4.00 4.00
N ILE A 44 -4.08 -3.56 4.25
CA ILE A 44 -3.06 -3.35 3.23
C ILE A 44 -1.99 -4.41 3.45
N ARG A 45 -1.72 -5.24 2.45
CA ARG A 45 -0.64 -6.23 2.50
C ARG A 45 0.48 -5.82 1.57
N LEU A 46 1.71 -5.85 2.08
CA LEU A 46 2.93 -5.63 1.32
C LEU A 46 3.77 -6.90 1.40
N GLU A 47 4.10 -7.44 0.24
CA GLU A 47 4.90 -8.65 0.08
C GLU A 47 6.15 -8.35 -0.73
N ALA A 48 7.30 -8.79 -0.24
CA ALA A 48 8.57 -8.73 -0.98
C ALA A 48 9.47 -9.90 -0.56
N SER A 49 10.43 -10.26 -1.42
CA SER A 49 11.44 -11.28 -1.11
C SER A 49 12.61 -10.70 -0.31
N ASP A 50 12.89 -9.41 -0.45
CA ASP A 50 14.02 -8.69 0.14
C ASP A 50 13.62 -7.34 0.76
N ALA A 51 14.56 -6.75 1.51
CA ALA A 51 14.35 -5.46 2.16
C ALA A 51 14.21 -4.31 1.14
N VAL A 52 14.87 -4.42 -0.02
CA VAL A 52 14.82 -3.41 -1.08
C VAL A 52 13.45 -3.40 -1.76
N GLY A 53 12.89 -4.58 -2.08
CA GLY A 53 11.51 -4.69 -2.57
C GLY A 53 10.50 -4.16 -1.54
N MET A 54 10.68 -4.48 -0.26
CA MET A 54 9.82 -3.94 0.80
C MET A 54 9.90 -2.42 0.91
N PHE A 55 11.09 -1.85 0.76
CA PHE A 55 11.27 -0.39 0.71
C PHE A 55 10.47 0.22 -0.45
N TYR A 56 10.55 -0.35 -1.65
CA TYR A 56 9.75 0.13 -2.79
C TYR A 56 8.25 -0.03 -2.56
N ALA A 57 7.80 -1.11 -1.93
CA ALA A 57 6.39 -1.31 -1.58
C ALA A 57 5.86 -0.18 -0.69
N VAL A 58 6.63 0.22 0.33
CA VAL A 58 6.27 1.32 1.23
C VAL A 58 6.27 2.66 0.49
N GLN A 59 7.25 2.90 -0.38
CA GLN A 59 7.31 4.13 -1.18
C GLN A 59 6.10 4.26 -2.11
N SER A 60 5.68 3.17 -2.75
CA SER A 60 4.48 3.14 -3.59
C SER A 60 3.20 3.34 -2.78
N LEU A 61 3.09 2.70 -1.61
CA LEU A 61 1.97 2.92 -0.69
C LEU A 61 1.87 4.40 -0.30
N ARG A 62 3.00 5.02 0.07
CA ARG A 62 3.06 6.43 0.40
C ARG A 62 2.62 7.31 -0.77
N SER A 63 3.10 7.05 -1.99
CA SER A 63 2.68 7.80 -3.17
C SER A 63 1.17 7.68 -3.44
N ILE A 64 0.57 6.52 -3.18
CA ILE A 64 -0.88 6.32 -3.30
C ILE A 64 -1.64 7.16 -2.26
N ILE A 65 -1.16 7.18 -1.01
CA ILE A 65 -1.73 7.96 0.07
C ILE A 65 -1.63 9.46 -0.22
N ASP A 66 -0.44 9.93 -0.63
CA ASP A 66 -0.18 11.35 -0.93
C ASP A 66 -1.00 11.84 -2.14
N GLY A 67 -1.29 10.94 -3.09
CA GLY A 67 -2.15 11.23 -4.25
C GLY A 67 -3.65 11.11 -3.98
N ALA A 68 -4.07 10.49 -2.88
CA ALA A 68 -5.47 10.35 -2.53
C ALA A 68 -5.99 11.62 -1.82
N SER A 69 -7.24 12.02 -2.11
CA SER A 69 -7.92 13.08 -1.36
C SER A 69 -8.35 12.57 0.01
N GLY A 70 -7.42 12.51 0.96
CA GLY A 70 -7.61 11.96 2.31
C GLY A 70 -7.37 10.45 2.39
N ALA A 71 -7.82 9.80 3.47
CA ALA A 71 -7.56 8.37 3.75
C ALA A 71 -8.46 7.38 2.96
N ASN A 72 -8.94 7.79 1.78
CA ASN A 72 -9.83 6.97 0.95
C ASN A 72 -9.05 6.40 -0.23
N ILE A 73 -8.49 5.21 -0.05
CA ILE A 73 -7.76 4.47 -1.06
C ILE A 73 -8.70 3.45 -1.69
N ARG A 74 -8.71 3.37 -3.03
CA ARG A 74 -9.48 2.34 -3.74
C ARG A 74 -8.82 0.98 -3.58
N ALA A 75 -9.63 -0.07 -3.48
CA ALA A 75 -9.11 -1.43 -3.50
C ALA A 75 -8.33 -1.68 -4.80
N MET A 76 -7.11 -2.19 -4.67
CA MET A 76 -6.22 -2.42 -5.80
C MET A 76 -5.16 -3.48 -5.49
N THR A 77 -4.55 -4.03 -6.52
CA THR A 77 -3.37 -4.89 -6.40
C THR A 77 -2.32 -4.42 -7.40
N VAL A 78 -1.09 -4.26 -6.91
CA VAL A 78 0.07 -3.81 -7.68
C VAL A 78 1.13 -4.89 -7.59
N HIS A 79 1.65 -5.31 -8.75
CA HIS A 79 2.83 -6.14 -8.86
C HIS A 79 3.88 -5.33 -9.61
N ASP A 80 5.03 -5.10 -8.99
CA ASP A 80 6.05 -4.24 -9.57
C ASP A 80 7.44 -4.82 -9.28
N ALA A 81 8.32 -4.69 -10.26
CA ALA A 81 9.69 -5.17 -10.22
C ALA A 81 10.53 -4.38 -11.21
N PRO A 82 11.79 -4.08 -10.89
CA PRO A 82 12.63 -3.29 -11.76
C PRO A 82 12.97 -4.05 -13.04
N ARG A 83 12.80 -3.37 -14.18
CA ARG A 83 13.22 -3.88 -15.48
C ARG A 83 14.74 -4.03 -15.60
N TYR A 84 15.49 -3.12 -14.97
CA TYR A 84 16.95 -3.12 -14.98
C TYR A 84 17.47 -2.96 -13.56
N ARG A 85 18.49 -3.75 -13.22
CA ARG A 85 19.14 -3.72 -11.91
C ARG A 85 19.89 -2.41 -11.66
N TRP A 86 20.56 -1.86 -12.67
CA TRP A 86 21.29 -0.59 -12.54
C TRP A 86 20.36 0.60 -12.77
N ARG A 87 20.18 1.44 -11.73
CA ARG A 87 19.34 2.65 -11.74
C ARG A 87 20.07 3.86 -11.16
N GLY A 88 21.34 4.05 -11.56
CA GLY A 88 22.15 5.18 -11.12
C GLY A 88 21.57 6.53 -11.60
N ARG A 89 21.74 7.57 -10.79
CA ARG A 89 21.52 8.96 -11.20
C ARG A 89 22.87 9.64 -11.38
N HIS A 90 23.06 10.33 -12.50
CA HIS A 90 24.21 11.21 -12.70
C HIS A 90 23.89 12.55 -12.04
N LEU A 91 24.67 12.92 -11.03
CA LEU A 91 24.63 14.23 -10.42
C LEU A 91 25.74 15.07 -11.06
N ASP A 92 25.39 15.94 -11.99
CA ASP A 92 26.33 16.93 -12.53
C ASP A 92 26.36 18.13 -11.57
N GLY A 93 27.50 18.36 -10.94
CA GLY A 93 27.67 19.43 -9.96
C GLY A 93 29.07 20.01 -10.01
N ARG A 94 29.18 21.34 -10.14
CA ARG A 94 30.35 22.09 -9.68
C ARG A 94 30.23 22.25 -8.16
N PHE A 95 31.32 22.02 -7.42
CA PHE A 95 31.37 22.01 -5.94
C PHE A 95 31.21 23.41 -5.30
N GLU A 96 30.33 24.24 -5.81
CA GLU A 96 29.97 25.52 -5.19
C GLU A 96 28.48 25.44 -4.84
N ASN A 97 28.19 25.17 -3.56
CA ASN A 97 26.87 25.16 -2.91
C ASN A 97 26.09 23.83 -2.85
N PHE A 98 26.74 22.68 -2.59
CA PHE A 98 26.03 21.52 -2.03
C PHE A 98 26.03 21.62 -0.50
N SER A 99 24.99 22.24 0.06
CA SER A 99 24.75 22.28 1.49
C SER A 99 24.13 20.94 1.93
N TYR A 100 24.71 20.31 2.96
CA TYR A 100 24.03 19.23 3.68
C TYR A 100 23.23 19.85 4.83
N ASP A 101 21.92 19.62 4.85
CA ASP A 101 21.02 19.95 5.97
C ASP A 101 20.99 18.80 7.01
#